data_AF-V4LKF6-F1
#
_entry.id   AF-V4LKF6-F1
#
_cell.length_a   1.000
_cell.length_b   1.000
_cell.length_c   1.000
_cell.angle_alpha   90.00
_cell.angle_beta   90.00
_cell.angle_gamma   90.00
#
_symmetry.space_group_name_H-M   'P 1'
#
loop_
_entity.id
_entity.type
_entity.pdbx_description
1 polymer ?
#
loop_
_entity_poly.entity_id
_entity_poly.type
_entity_poly.pdbx_seq_one_letter_code
_entity_poly.pdbx_strand_id
1 'polypeptide(L)' 'MTAKNKEPYQQAYYPPVPTGFTRYMRTSIIWQFVRFWIINLKILKLLLRSHH' A
#
# COMPACT_ATOMS: atom_id res chain seq x y z
N MET A 1 3.39 35.26 23.21
CA MET A 1 2.75 35.13 21.88
C MET A 1 3.20 33.80 21.28
N THR A 2 2.43 32.73 21.47
CA THR A 2 2.82 31.37 21.11
C THR A 2 2.31 31.02 19.72
N ALA A 3 3.19 31.16 18.72
CA ALA A 3 2.88 30.84 17.33
C ALA A 3 2.67 29.31 17.16
N LYS A 4 1.42 28.90 16.91
CA LYS A 4 1.07 27.55 16.42
C LYS A 4 0.97 27.61 14.89
N ASN A 5 2.11 27.54 14.21
CA ASN A 5 2.14 27.32 12.76
C ASN A 5 2.54 25.86 12.51
N LYS A 6 1.54 24.98 12.39
CA LYS A 6 1.72 23.63 11.86
C LYS A 6 1.43 23.67 10.37
N GLU A 7 2.38 24.15 9.59
CA GLU A 7 2.28 24.09 8.14
C GLU A 7 2.61 22.65 7.66
N PRO A 8 1.89 22.11 6.65
CA PRO A 8 2.28 20.85 6.03
C PRO A 8 3.64 21.06 5.33
N TYR A 9 4.45 20.01 5.14
CA TYR A 9 5.77 20.03 4.46
C TYR A 9 7.01 20.42 5.28
N GLN A 10 6.94 20.54 6.61
CA GLN A 10 8.16 20.57 7.44
C GLN A 10 8.94 19.25 7.32
N GLN A 11 10.28 19.31 7.35
CA GLN A 11 11.19 18.15 7.28
C GLN A 11 10.98 17.11 8.40
N ALA A 12 10.21 17.47 9.44
CA ALA A 12 9.70 16.57 10.48
C ALA A 12 8.41 15.83 10.06
N TYR A 13 7.99 15.90 8.79
CA TYR A 13 6.91 15.11 8.21
C TYR A 13 7.38 13.65 8.12
N TYR A 14 7.40 13.01 9.27
CA TYR A 14 7.70 11.61 9.43
C TYR A 14 6.75 10.82 8.52
N PRO A 15 7.26 9.86 7.72
CA PRO A 15 6.37 8.99 6.95
C PRO A 15 5.38 8.39 7.95
N PRO A 16 4.07 8.38 7.64
CA PRO A 16 3.08 7.79 8.53
C PRO A 16 3.55 6.37 8.83
N VAL A 17 3.93 6.15 10.10
CA VAL A 17 4.45 4.87 10.56
C VAL A 17 3.39 3.85 10.14
N PRO A 18 3.77 2.79 9.41
CA PRO A 18 2.80 1.84 8.90
C PRO A 18 1.98 1.35 10.09
N THR A 19 0.69 1.66 10.06
CA THR A 19 -0.25 1.23 11.09
C THR A 19 -0.18 -0.29 11.19
N GLY A 20 -0.49 -0.85 12.37
CA GLY A 20 -0.36 -2.30 12.61
C GLY A 20 -1.06 -3.14 11.55
N PHE A 21 -2.14 -2.61 10.97
CA PHE A 21 -2.84 -3.16 9.82
C PHE A 21 -1.99 -3.26 8.55
N THR A 22 -1.31 -2.18 8.14
CA THR A 22 -0.41 -2.17 6.99
C THR A 22 0.79 -3.11 7.19
N ARG A 23 1.24 -3.29 8.44
CA ARG A 23 2.29 -4.26 8.78
C ARG A 23 1.77 -5.69 8.68
N TYR A 24 0.58 -5.98 9.20
CA TYR A 24 -0.08 -7.29 9.10
C TYR A 24 -0.32 -7.70 7.64
N MET A 25 -0.79 -6.78 6.81
CA MET A 25 -0.92 -6.98 5.36
C MET A 25 0.42 -7.21 4.65
N ARG A 26 1.56 -6.85 5.27
CA ARG A 26 2.89 -7.13 4.72
C ARG A 26 3.48 -8.43 5.25
N THR A 27 3.19 -8.86 6.48
CA THR A 27 3.81 -10.04 7.10
C THR A 27 2.99 -11.32 7.00
N SER A 28 1.67 -11.24 6.78
CA SER A 28 0.83 -12.45 6.76
C SER A 28 1.04 -13.27 5.48
N ILE A 29 1.56 -14.49 5.63
CA ILE A 29 1.84 -15.44 4.54
C ILE A 29 0.55 -15.81 3.79
N ILE A 30 -0.56 -16.02 4.52
CA ILE A 30 -1.87 -16.31 3.94
C ILE A 30 -2.31 -15.18 3.00
N TRP A 31 -2.16 -13.92 3.43
CA TRP A 31 -2.53 -12.76 2.63
C TRP A 31 -1.58 -12.55 1.44
N GLN A 32 -0.28 -12.81 1.61
CA GLN A 32 0.68 -12.80 0.51
C GLN A 32 0.30 -13.83 -0.56
N PHE A 33 -0.15 -15.04 -0.17
CA PHE A 33 -0.61 -16.08 -1.09
C PHE A 33 -1.86 -15.63 -1.86
N VAL A 34 -2.87 -15.10 -1.16
CA VAL A 34 -4.08 -14.56 -1.81
C VAL A 34 -3.73 -13.44 -2.79
N ARG A 35 -2.85 -12.51 -2.40
CA ARG A 35 -2.41 -11.40 -3.27
C ARG A 35 -1.64 -11.89 -4.50
N PHE A 36 -0.83 -12.95 -4.36
CA PHE A 36 -0.14 -13.58 -5.48
C PHE A 36 -1.13 -14.09 -6.53
N TRP A 37 -2.16 -14.84 -6.12
CA TRP A 37 -3.18 -15.34 -7.04
C TRP A 37 -3.97 -14.22 -7.71
N ILE A 38 -4.41 -13.21 -6.95
CA ILE A 38 -5.18 -12.07 -7.49
C ILE A 38 -4.38 -11.34 -8.59
N ILE A 39 -3.10 -11.05 -8.34
CA ILE A 39 -2.25 -10.36 -9.32
C ILE A 39 -2.06 -11.21 -10.57
N ASN A 40 -1.74 -12.50 -10.42
CA ASN A 40 -1.55 -13.41 -11.56
C ASN A 40 -2.82 -13.53 -12.40
N LEU A 41 -3.98 -13.70 -11.77
CA LEU A 41 -5.28 -13.75 -12.45
C LEU A 41 -5.60 -12.44 -13.17
N LYS A 42 -5.26 -11.29 -12.58
CA LYS A 42 -5.52 -9.98 -13.19
C LYS A 42 -4.64 -9.76 -14.43
N ILE A 43 -3.37 -10.15 -14.36
CA ILE A 43 -2.43 -10.08 -15.50
C ILE A 43 -2.88 -11.06 -16.60
N LEU A 44 -3.23 -12.29 -16.25
CA LEU A 44 -3.77 -13.27 -17.19
C LEU A 44 -5.04 -12.76 -17.88
N LYS A 45 -5.98 -12.22 -17.11
CA LYS A 45 -7.21 -11.62 -17.64
C LYS A 45 -6.91 -10.44 -18.58
N LEU A 46 -5.93 -9.60 -18.24
CA LEU A 46 -5.52 -8.48 -19.09
C LEU A 46 -4.93 -8.97 -20.42
N LEU A 47 -4.02 -9.96 -20.38
CA LEU A 47 -3.43 -10.59 -21.56
C LEU A 47 -4.49 -11.21 -22.47
N LEU A 48 -5.42 -11.98 -21.89
CA LEU A 48 -6.53 -12.60 -22.64
C LEU A 48 -7.43 -11.55 -23.31
N ARG A 49 -7.65 -10.40 -22.66
CA ARG A 49 -8.49 -9.32 -23.20
C ARG A 49 -7.76 -8.45 -24.23
N SER A 50 -6.43 -8.44 -24.21
CA SER A 50 -5.60 -7.67 -25.13
C SER A 50 -5.35 -8.39 -26.46
N HIS A 51 -5.59 -9.70 -26.51
CA HIS A 51 -5.30 -10.54 -27.68
C HIS A 51 -6.48 -10.64 -28.68
N HIS A 52 -7.51 -9.80 -28.51
CA HIS A 52 -8.70 -9.71 -29.37
C HIS A 52 -8.90 -8.27 -29.85
#